data_AF-A0A8J4YBG1-F1
#
_entry.id   AF-A0A8J4YBG1-F1
#
_cell.length_a   1.000
_cell.length_b   1.000
_cell.length_c   1.000
_cell.angle_alpha   90.00
_cell.angle_beta   90.00
_cell.angle_gamma   90.00
#
_symmetry.space_group_name_H-M   'P 1'
#
loop_
_entity.id
_entity.type
_entity.pdbx_description
1 polymer ?
#
loop_
_entity_poly.entity_id
_entity_poly.type
_entity_poly.pdbx_seq_one_letter_code
_entity_poly.pdbx_strand_id
1 'polypeptide(L)'
;MTPGASVPWKKDPNDPNDDWCAVCWDGGDLICCDYCPKVFHVHCHIPTLTHLPTENEKWQCMLCTDIDNLQLFDSSDKAKRKLGLTTRDLKVTQRILLELYCNYEASQPFRELVDRELTEYYEVIKYPMALEIVKRKLATDCPDTYQCLEDFVRDIRLIFKNCYEFNPKDTEIFQNAKILEDFFEQLLEKWLTEYAFDTMEGVAEEPDTPEPKKKKKPRETEGRTDLFHFH
;
A
#
# COMPACT_ATOMS: atom_id res chain seq x y z
N MET A 1 -23.47 32.99 34.71
CA MET A 1 -22.15 32.35 34.67
C MET A 1 -22.22 31.26 33.61
N THR A 2 -21.88 31.60 32.37
CA THR A 2 -21.74 30.62 31.28
C THR A 2 -20.34 30.01 31.36
N PRO A 3 -20.19 28.67 31.31
CA PRO A 3 -18.88 28.03 31.26
C PRO A 3 -18.15 28.46 30.00
N GLY A 4 -16.85 28.71 30.13
CA GLY A 4 -16.00 29.36 29.13
C GLY A 4 -16.11 28.75 27.74
N ALA A 5 -16.44 29.60 26.77
CA ALA A 5 -16.16 29.32 25.38
C ALA A 5 -14.65 29.09 25.26
N SER A 6 -14.26 27.91 24.77
CA SER A 6 -12.87 27.61 24.43
C SER A 6 -12.39 28.67 23.43
N VAL A 7 -11.24 29.28 23.75
CA VAL A 7 -10.58 30.19 22.83
C VAL A 7 -10.30 29.42 21.54
N PRO A 8 -10.66 29.95 20.34
CA PRO A 8 -10.32 29.29 19.09
C PRO A 8 -8.80 29.12 19.02
N TRP A 9 -8.33 27.88 18.87
CA TRP A 9 -6.93 27.61 18.62
C TRP A 9 -6.50 28.36 17.36
N LYS A 10 -5.43 29.16 17.48
CA LYS A 10 -4.80 29.87 16.37
C LYS A 10 -3.37 29.36 16.26
N LYS A 11 -2.99 28.88 15.08
CA LYS A 11 -1.62 28.49 14.78
C LYS A 11 -0.67 29.65 15.04
N ASP A 12 0.46 29.40 15.71
CA ASP A 12 1.54 30.38 15.80
C ASP A 12 2.14 30.57 14.40
N PRO A 13 2.11 31.78 13.83
CA PRO A 13 2.66 32.04 12.51
C PRO A 13 4.19 31.82 12.41
N ASN A 14 4.88 31.67 13.55
CA ASN A 14 6.31 31.39 13.58
C ASN A 14 6.63 29.90 13.72
N ASP A 15 5.64 29.04 13.94
CA ASP A 15 5.83 27.59 13.97
C ASP A 15 5.97 27.05 12.53
N PRO A 16 7.15 26.53 12.15
CA PRO A 16 7.38 26.01 10.80
C PRO A 16 6.71 24.65 10.57
N ASN A 17 6.19 24.01 11.60
CA ASN A 17 5.63 22.67 11.54
C ASN A 17 4.11 22.67 11.33
N ASP A 18 3.58 21.58 10.77
CA ASP A 18 2.15 21.36 10.56
C ASP A 18 1.44 21.02 11.88
N ASP A 19 0.14 21.32 11.96
CA ASP A 19 -0.67 21.04 13.17
C ASP A 19 -1.28 19.63 13.18
N TRP A 20 -1.14 18.91 12.06
CA TRP A 20 -1.80 17.64 11.80
C TRP A 20 -0.77 16.58 11.45
N CYS A 21 -0.92 15.39 12.03
CA CYS A 21 -0.07 14.26 11.72
C CYS A 21 -0.08 13.96 10.22
N ALA A 22 1.10 13.87 9.61
CA ALA A 22 1.25 13.63 8.17
C ALA A 22 0.66 12.29 7.69
N VAL A 23 0.33 11.37 8.59
CA VAL A 23 -0.16 10.02 8.28
C VAL A 23 -1.66 9.86 8.54
N CYS A 24 -2.21 10.41 9.62
CA CYS A 24 -3.63 10.23 9.98
C CYS A 24 -4.47 11.51 9.87
N TRP A 25 -3.84 12.67 9.64
CA TRP A 25 -4.51 13.98 9.59
C TRP A 25 -5.22 14.38 10.90
N ASP A 26 -4.94 13.69 12.01
CA ASP A 26 -5.41 14.06 13.34
C ASP A 26 -4.36 14.87 14.11
N GLY A 27 -4.85 15.70 15.03
CA GLY A 27 -4.03 16.47 15.97
C GLY A 27 -3.65 15.68 17.23
N GLY A 28 -3.11 16.36 18.24
CA GLY A 28 -2.79 15.79 19.55
C GLY A 28 -1.30 15.85 19.88
N ASP A 29 -0.78 14.81 20.53
CA ASP A 29 0.64 14.73 20.91
C ASP A 29 1.49 14.35 19.69
N LEU A 30 2.08 15.37 19.07
CA LEU A 30 2.83 15.25 17.81
C LEU A 30 4.31 15.54 18.02
N ILE A 31 5.17 14.74 17.37
CA ILE A 31 6.60 15.02 17.26
C ILE A 31 6.89 15.80 15.97
N CYS A 32 7.69 16.86 16.08
CA CYS A 32 8.05 17.74 14.98
C CYS A 32 9.40 17.37 14.38
N CYS A 33 9.49 17.27 13.05
CA CYS A 33 10.76 17.13 12.36
C CYS A 33 11.49 18.48 12.32
N ASP A 34 12.77 18.51 12.68
CA ASP A 34 13.59 19.74 12.61
C ASP A 34 14.01 20.12 11.18
N TYR A 35 13.71 19.26 10.20
CA TYR A 35 14.22 19.37 8.82
C TYR A 35 13.11 19.50 7.78
N CYS A 36 11.84 19.40 8.18
CA CYS A 36 10.70 19.66 7.31
C CYS A 36 9.45 20.02 8.14
N PRO A 37 8.39 20.57 7.52
CA PRO A 37 7.17 20.93 8.23
C PRO A 37 6.42 19.74 8.86
N LYS A 38 6.70 18.50 8.45
CA LYS A 38 5.88 17.35 8.87
C LYS A 38 6.00 17.05 10.36
N VAL A 39 4.86 16.69 10.92
CA VAL A 39 4.71 16.19 12.28
C VAL A 39 4.06 14.81 12.26
N PHE A 40 4.31 14.02 13.31
CA PHE A 40 3.81 12.63 13.38
C PHE A 40 3.38 12.29 14.80
N HIS A 41 2.36 11.44 14.96
CA HIS A 41 2.25 10.68 16.20
C HIS A 41 3.33 9.59 16.25
N VAL A 42 3.76 9.26 17.46
CA VAL A 42 4.75 8.20 17.77
C VAL A 42 4.43 6.87 17.07
N HIS A 43 3.15 6.49 17.04
CA HIS A 43 2.65 5.25 16.45
C HIS A 43 2.37 5.34 14.94
N CYS A 44 2.21 6.57 14.41
CA CYS A 44 1.98 6.81 12.99
C CYS A 44 3.27 6.81 12.18
N HIS A 45 4.39 7.25 12.76
CA HIS A 45 5.68 7.21 12.09
C HIS A 45 6.12 5.76 11.81
N ILE A 46 6.94 5.58 10.76
CA ILE A 46 7.50 4.28 10.37
C ILE A 46 9.03 4.42 10.29
N PRO A 47 9.79 3.64 11.08
CA PRO A 47 9.32 2.74 12.13
C PRO A 47 8.61 3.49 13.27
N THR A 48 7.76 2.77 14.02
CA THR A 48 7.16 3.28 15.26
C THR A 48 8.27 3.77 16.19
N LEU A 49 8.13 4.98 16.73
CA LEU A 49 9.16 5.55 17.60
C LEU A 49 9.10 4.91 18.99
N THR A 50 10.22 4.38 19.47
CA THR A 50 10.33 3.80 20.82
C THR A 50 10.96 4.76 21.83
N HIS A 51 11.68 5.76 21.34
CA HIS A 51 12.35 6.78 22.14
C HIS A 51 12.11 8.14 21.50
N LEU A 52 11.71 9.11 22.32
CA LEU A 52 11.55 10.50 21.90
C LEU A 52 12.86 11.25 22.14
N PRO A 53 13.21 12.22 21.28
CA PRO A 53 14.35 13.08 21.50
C PRO A 53 14.18 13.86 22.81
N THR A 54 15.30 14.14 23.47
CA THR A 54 15.30 15.07 24.61
C THR A 54 15.12 16.52 24.16
N GLU A 55 14.75 17.45 25.05
CA GLU A 55 14.41 18.84 24.71
C GLU A 55 15.46 19.60 23.86
N ASN A 56 16.74 19.19 23.91
CA ASN A 56 17.83 19.84 23.18
C ASN A 56 18.37 18.99 22.01
N GLU A 57 17.75 17.84 21.73
CA GLU A 57 18.17 16.94 20.68
C GLU A 57 17.35 17.18 19.42
N LYS A 58 18.04 17.30 18.28
CA LYS A 58 17.37 17.40 16.99
C LYS A 58 16.86 16.04 16.55
N TRP A 59 15.63 15.99 16.06
CA TRP A 59 15.00 14.82 15.49
C TRP A 59 14.69 15.00 14.00
N GLN A 60 14.94 13.92 13.25
CA GLN A 60 14.77 13.87 11.81
C GLN A 60 13.85 12.70 11.47
N CYS A 61 12.76 12.97 10.74
CA CYS A 61 11.86 11.91 10.30
C CYS A 61 12.48 11.04 9.18
N MET A 62 11.94 9.84 8.97
CA MET A 62 12.42 8.92 7.93
C MET A 62 12.34 9.49 6.50
N LEU A 63 11.43 10.45 6.26
CA LEU A 63 11.31 11.15 4.98
C LEU A 63 12.43 12.17 4.74
N CYS A 64 13.10 12.63 5.80
CA CYS A 64 14.26 13.53 5.70
C CYS A 64 15.59 12.79 5.78
N THR A 65 15.60 11.53 6.26
CA THR A 65 16.82 10.72 6.33
C THR A 65 17.47 10.60 4.96
N ASP A 66 18.77 10.94 4.92
CA ASP A 66 19.60 10.72 3.74
C ASP A 66 20.04 9.26 3.68
N ILE A 67 19.37 8.50 2.81
CA ILE A 67 19.60 7.07 2.66
C ILE A 67 20.81 6.78 1.77
N ASP A 68 21.16 7.69 0.85
CA ASP A 68 22.27 7.48 -0.08
C ASP A 68 23.61 7.62 0.61
N ASN A 69 23.74 8.54 1.56
CA ASN A 69 24.93 8.64 2.40
C ASN A 69 25.16 7.43 3.32
N LEU A 70 24.16 6.56 3.52
CA LEU A 70 24.34 5.30 4.26
C LEU A 70 25.11 4.23 3.47
N GLN A 71 25.23 4.37 2.14
CA GLN A 71 26.00 3.44 1.29
C GLN A 71 27.49 3.38 1.69
N LEU A 72 28.03 4.46 2.24
CA LEU A 72 29.46 4.61 2.51
C LEU A 72 29.95 3.77 3.69
N PHE A 73 29.06 3.31 4.57
CA PHE A 73 29.41 2.57 5.78
C PHE A 73 29.19 1.04 5.67
N ASP A 74 28.52 0.57 4.61
CA ASP A 74 28.21 -0.86 4.40
C ASP A 74 29.27 -1.61 3.57
N SER A 75 30.38 -0.93 3.25
CA SER A 75 31.43 -1.46 2.37
C SER A 75 32.30 -2.56 3.00
N SER A 76 32.07 -2.96 4.26
CA SER A 76 32.96 -3.86 5.00
C SER A 76 32.57 -5.33 5.06
N ASP A 77 31.36 -5.77 4.70
CA ASP A 77 30.94 -7.17 4.92
C ASP A 77 30.41 -7.90 3.67
N LYS A 78 31.20 -7.94 2.60
CA LYS A 78 30.93 -8.78 1.41
C LYS A 78 31.07 -10.30 1.66
N ALA A 79 31.36 -10.75 2.87
CA ALA A 79 31.81 -12.13 3.11
C ALA A 79 30.81 -13.09 3.80
N LYS A 80 29.68 -12.62 4.36
CA LYS A 80 28.62 -13.49 4.88
C LYS A 80 27.27 -12.79 4.77
N ARG A 81 26.49 -13.04 3.70
CA ARG A 81 25.10 -12.57 3.61
C ARG A 81 24.32 -13.17 4.79
N LYS A 82 24.06 -12.35 5.81
CA LYS A 82 23.18 -12.70 6.92
C LYS A 82 21.75 -12.76 6.38
N LEU A 83 20.96 -13.68 6.90
CA LEU A 83 19.53 -13.79 6.64
C LEU A 83 18.85 -12.47 7.08
N GLY A 84 18.10 -11.81 6.19
CA GLY A 84 17.42 -10.54 6.45
C GLY A 84 17.80 -9.40 5.50
N LEU A 85 16.99 -8.33 5.49
CA LEU A 85 17.29 -7.08 4.78
C LEU A 85 18.59 -6.43 5.30
N THR A 86 19.35 -5.77 4.41
CA THR A 86 20.45 -4.90 4.84
C THR A 86 19.92 -3.68 5.59
N THR A 87 20.79 -2.96 6.32
CA THR A 87 20.40 -1.72 7.01
C THR A 87 19.87 -0.67 6.02
N ARG A 88 20.45 -0.60 4.82
CA ARG A 88 19.97 0.29 3.75
C ARG A 88 18.58 -0.13 3.31
N ASP A 89 18.42 -1.40 2.94
CA ASP A 89 17.15 -1.93 2.41
C ASP A 89 16.01 -1.76 3.42
N LEU A 90 16.28 -2.02 4.70
CA LEU A 90 15.31 -1.80 5.77
C LEU A 90 14.86 -0.33 5.85
N LYS A 91 15.80 0.62 5.78
CA LYS A 91 15.46 2.05 5.81
C LYS A 91 14.74 2.52 4.55
N VAL A 92 15.13 2.01 3.38
CA VAL A 92 14.44 2.29 2.10
C VAL A 92 13.00 1.80 2.19
N THR A 93 12.79 0.55 2.59
CA THR A 93 11.44 -0.04 2.68
C THR A 93 10.58 0.64 3.74
N GLN A 94 11.14 1.02 4.90
CA GLN A 94 10.46 1.84 5.91
C GLN A 94 10.09 3.22 5.37
N ARG A 95 10.98 3.87 4.62
CA ARG A 95 10.69 5.14 3.96
C ARG A 95 9.56 5.02 2.96
N ILE A 96 9.65 4.06 2.04
CA ILE A 96 8.61 3.82 1.03
C ILE A 96 7.26 3.60 1.72
N LEU A 97 7.21 2.75 2.74
CA LEU A 97 5.98 2.50 3.48
C LEU A 97 5.45 3.78 4.15
N LEU A 98 6.31 4.62 4.76
CA LEU A 98 5.89 5.89 5.34
C LEU A 98 5.31 6.86 4.30
N GLU A 99 5.93 6.94 3.11
CA GLU A 99 5.43 7.76 1.99
C GLU A 99 4.03 7.29 1.57
N LEU A 100 3.78 5.97 1.48
CA LEU A 100 2.45 5.41 1.18
C LEU A 100 1.42 5.80 2.25
N TYR A 101 1.77 5.69 3.54
CA TYR A 101 0.90 6.11 4.64
C TYR A 101 0.63 7.63 4.66
N CYS A 102 1.57 8.44 4.15
CA CYS A 102 1.37 9.90 4.04
C CYS A 102 0.40 10.28 2.91
N ASN A 103 0.16 9.39 1.94
CA ASN A 103 -0.93 9.55 0.97
C ASN A 103 -2.25 9.10 1.60
N TYR A 104 -2.80 9.93 2.50
CA TYR A 104 -3.90 9.60 3.40
C TYR A 104 -5.09 8.98 2.65
N GLU A 105 -5.75 9.75 1.79
CA GLU A 105 -7.00 9.36 1.13
C GLU A 105 -6.85 8.06 0.35
N ALA A 106 -5.81 7.93 -0.46
CA ALA A 106 -5.58 6.73 -1.28
C ALA A 106 -5.14 5.51 -0.46
N SER A 107 -4.40 5.70 0.64
CA SER A 107 -3.91 4.59 1.46
C SER A 107 -4.94 4.04 2.43
N GLN A 108 -5.90 4.84 2.89
CA GLN A 108 -6.84 4.47 3.96
C GLN A 108 -7.48 3.08 3.79
N PRO A 109 -8.06 2.71 2.63
CA PRO A 109 -8.72 1.41 2.46
C PRO A 109 -7.79 0.20 2.58
N PHE A 110 -6.47 0.41 2.51
CA PHE A 110 -5.46 -0.65 2.44
C PHE A 110 -4.63 -0.78 3.70
N ARG A 111 -4.90 0.05 4.73
CA ARG A 111 -4.12 0.03 5.98
C ARG A 111 -4.38 -1.23 6.78
N GLU A 112 -5.63 -1.67 6.85
CA GLU A 112 -6.07 -2.85 7.58
C GLU A 112 -6.61 -3.93 6.63
N LEU A 113 -6.75 -5.15 7.16
CA LEU A 113 -7.41 -6.21 6.40
C LEU A 113 -8.91 -5.91 6.26
N VAL A 114 -9.48 -6.30 5.12
CA VAL A 114 -10.93 -6.32 4.93
C VAL A 114 -11.61 -7.11 6.05
N ASP A 115 -12.75 -6.63 6.54
CA ASP A 115 -13.47 -7.26 7.65
C ASP A 115 -13.72 -8.75 7.39
N ARG A 116 -13.43 -9.62 8.38
CA ARG A 116 -13.63 -11.07 8.32
C ARG A 116 -15.09 -11.47 8.15
N GLU A 117 -16.02 -10.58 8.49
CA GLU A 117 -17.45 -10.78 8.26
C GLU A 117 -17.83 -10.73 6.77
N LEU A 118 -17.02 -10.09 5.92
CA LEU A 118 -17.21 -10.10 4.46
C LEU A 118 -16.71 -11.40 3.85
N THR A 119 -17.43 -12.49 4.09
CA THR A 119 -17.00 -13.84 3.74
C THR A 119 -16.68 -14.04 2.25
N GLU A 120 -17.44 -13.40 1.35
CA GLU A 120 -17.24 -13.44 -0.10
C GLU A 120 -15.86 -12.92 -0.53
N TYR A 121 -15.29 -11.98 0.22
CA TYR A 121 -13.94 -11.49 -0.02
C TYR A 121 -12.92 -12.62 0.17
N TYR A 122 -13.05 -13.38 1.24
CA TYR A 122 -12.13 -14.47 1.57
C TYR A 122 -12.39 -15.76 0.77
N GLU A 123 -13.57 -15.88 0.15
CA GLU A 123 -13.83 -16.90 -0.87
C GLU A 123 -13.07 -16.62 -2.17
N VAL A 124 -12.91 -15.35 -2.56
CA VAL A 124 -12.17 -14.95 -3.77
C VAL A 124 -10.67 -14.80 -3.46
N ILE A 125 -10.32 -14.01 -2.44
CA ILE A 125 -8.96 -13.59 -2.12
C ILE A 125 -8.29 -14.59 -1.16
N LYS A 126 -7.36 -15.38 -1.70
CA LYS A 126 -6.66 -16.45 -0.96
C LYS A 126 -5.51 -15.96 -0.07
N TYR A 127 -4.89 -14.85 -0.44
CA TYR A 127 -3.76 -14.28 0.29
C TYR A 127 -4.03 -12.80 0.62
N PRO A 128 -4.87 -12.54 1.65
CA PRO A 128 -5.15 -11.18 2.11
C PRO A 128 -3.86 -10.47 2.56
N MET A 129 -3.70 -9.21 2.18
CA MET A 129 -2.55 -8.37 2.54
C MET A 129 -3.00 -6.94 2.83
N ALA A 130 -2.30 -6.24 3.70
CA ALA A 130 -2.57 -4.86 4.10
C ALA A 130 -1.29 -4.15 4.55
N LEU A 131 -1.25 -2.83 4.51
CA LEU A 131 -0.06 -2.04 4.86
C LEU A 131 0.38 -2.25 6.31
N GLU A 132 -0.54 -2.51 7.26
CA GLU A 132 -0.20 -2.82 8.64
C GLU A 132 0.51 -4.19 8.78
N ILE A 133 0.19 -5.15 7.92
CA ILE A 133 0.92 -6.42 7.86
C ILE A 133 2.35 -6.18 7.39
N VAL A 134 2.51 -5.36 6.34
CA VAL A 134 3.84 -4.98 5.82
C VAL A 134 4.63 -4.21 6.89
N LYS A 135 4.00 -3.26 7.58
CA LYS A 135 4.61 -2.51 8.70
C LYS A 135 5.14 -3.44 9.78
N ARG A 136 4.35 -4.43 10.20
CA ARG A 136 4.76 -5.43 11.20
C ARG A 136 5.93 -6.28 10.71
N LYS A 137 5.94 -6.69 9.44
CA LYS A 137 7.05 -7.47 8.84
C LYS A 137 8.33 -6.67 8.63
N LEU A 138 8.29 -5.34 8.75
CA LEU A 138 9.46 -4.45 8.78
C LEU A 138 9.93 -4.10 10.21
N ALA A 139 9.19 -4.52 11.24
CA ALA A 139 9.59 -4.29 12.62
C ALA A 139 10.76 -5.21 12.99
N THR A 140 11.80 -4.64 13.60
CA THR A 140 13.06 -5.35 13.89
C THR A 140 12.92 -6.49 14.90
N ASP A 141 11.84 -6.50 15.67
CA ASP A 141 11.49 -7.51 16.67
C ASP A 141 10.50 -8.56 16.13
N CYS A 142 10.12 -8.50 14.85
CA CYS A 142 9.22 -9.46 14.23
C CYS A 142 9.94 -10.77 13.88
N PRO A 143 9.46 -11.95 14.36
CA PRO A 143 10.03 -13.25 13.99
C PRO A 143 9.94 -13.54 12.48
N ASP A 144 8.89 -13.05 11.82
CA ASP A 144 8.59 -13.25 10.40
C ASP A 144 8.95 -12.01 9.56
N THR A 145 10.08 -11.37 9.88
CA THR A 145 10.60 -10.21 9.14
C THR A 145 10.92 -10.55 7.69
N TYR A 146 10.88 -9.55 6.80
CA TYR A 146 11.33 -9.70 5.42
C TYR A 146 12.78 -10.17 5.33
N GLN A 147 13.01 -11.16 4.47
CA GLN A 147 14.34 -11.75 4.25
C GLN A 147 15.06 -11.15 3.04
N CYS A 148 14.30 -10.62 2.10
CA CYS A 148 14.80 -9.96 0.89
C CYS A 148 13.79 -8.90 0.41
N LEU A 149 14.23 -8.02 -0.48
CA LEU A 149 13.43 -6.91 -1.00
C LEU A 149 12.28 -7.40 -1.89
N GLU A 150 12.48 -8.51 -2.62
CA GLU A 150 11.48 -9.15 -3.46
C GLU A 150 10.20 -9.45 -2.65
N ASP A 151 10.35 -9.94 -1.42
CA ASP A 151 9.21 -10.29 -0.56
C ASP A 151 8.41 -9.04 -0.14
N PHE A 152 9.10 -7.94 0.15
CA PHE A 152 8.47 -6.65 0.49
C PHE A 152 7.70 -6.10 -0.71
N VAL A 153 8.34 -6.03 -1.88
CA VAL A 153 7.73 -5.51 -3.11
C VAL A 153 6.53 -6.37 -3.51
N ARG A 154 6.65 -7.69 -3.43
CA ARG A 154 5.56 -8.63 -3.74
C ARG A 154 4.35 -8.41 -2.82
N ASP A 155 4.56 -8.22 -1.52
CA ASP A 155 3.45 -8.01 -0.59
C ASP A 155 2.73 -6.68 -0.83
N ILE A 156 3.45 -5.59 -1.14
CA ILE A 156 2.81 -4.32 -1.49
C ILE A 156 2.00 -4.47 -2.78
N ARG A 157 2.57 -5.06 -3.84
CA ARG A 157 1.84 -5.29 -5.10
C ARG A 157 0.64 -6.23 -4.92
N LEU A 158 0.72 -7.19 -3.99
CA LEU A 158 -0.38 -8.09 -3.67
C LEU A 158 -1.60 -7.34 -3.09
N ILE A 159 -1.39 -6.24 -2.34
CA ILE A 159 -2.49 -5.39 -1.85
C ILE A 159 -3.30 -4.86 -3.02
N PHE A 160 -2.64 -4.27 -4.03
CA PHE A 160 -3.30 -3.71 -5.20
C PHE A 160 -3.92 -4.80 -6.09
N LYS A 161 -3.20 -5.91 -6.29
CA LYS A 161 -3.73 -7.07 -7.02
C LYS A 161 -5.02 -7.60 -6.41
N ASN A 162 -5.06 -7.76 -5.08
CA ASN A 162 -6.26 -8.21 -4.37
C ASN A 162 -7.40 -7.19 -4.53
N CYS A 163 -7.10 -5.89 -4.50
CA CYS A 163 -8.09 -4.85 -4.75
C CYS A 163 -8.72 -5.00 -6.14
N TYR A 164 -7.90 -5.19 -7.18
CA TYR A 164 -8.38 -5.31 -8.56
C TYR A 164 -9.14 -6.61 -8.85
N GLU A 165 -8.80 -7.69 -8.16
CA GLU A 165 -9.47 -8.98 -8.28
C GLU A 165 -10.89 -8.93 -7.69
N PHE A 166 -11.07 -8.23 -6.56
CA PHE A 166 -12.35 -8.20 -5.85
C PHE A 166 -13.26 -7.03 -6.27
N ASN A 167 -12.69 -5.84 -6.53
CA ASN A 167 -13.47 -4.61 -6.68
C ASN A 167 -13.67 -4.22 -8.14
N PRO A 168 -14.88 -3.78 -8.54
CA PRO A 168 -15.13 -3.20 -9.87
C PRO A 168 -14.31 -1.93 -10.14
N LYS A 169 -13.96 -1.71 -11.42
CA LYS A 169 -13.08 -0.61 -11.87
C LYS A 169 -13.62 0.79 -11.61
N ASP A 170 -14.92 0.95 -11.49
CA ASP A 170 -15.62 2.22 -11.25
C ASP A 170 -15.75 2.59 -9.76
N THR A 171 -15.28 1.72 -8.85
CA THR A 171 -15.30 1.99 -7.42
C THR A 171 -14.14 2.91 -6.98
N GLU A 172 -14.37 3.71 -5.95
CA GLU A 172 -13.36 4.60 -5.37
C GLU A 172 -12.14 3.82 -4.84
N ILE A 173 -12.35 2.67 -4.21
CA ILE A 173 -11.26 1.82 -3.72
C ILE A 173 -10.37 1.31 -4.87
N PHE A 174 -10.94 1.01 -6.04
CA PHE A 174 -10.15 0.64 -7.21
C PHE A 174 -9.29 1.82 -7.70
N GLN A 175 -9.86 3.02 -7.75
CA GLN A 175 -9.13 4.23 -8.14
C GLN A 175 -8.02 4.59 -7.14
N ASN A 176 -8.29 4.47 -5.84
CA ASN A 176 -7.32 4.67 -4.78
C ASN A 176 -6.15 3.67 -4.88
N ALA A 177 -6.43 2.40 -5.21
CA ALA A 177 -5.38 1.42 -5.49
C ALA A 177 -4.50 1.85 -6.67
N LYS A 178 -5.09 2.36 -7.76
CA LYS A 178 -4.33 2.86 -8.91
C LYS A 178 -3.42 4.03 -8.57
N ILE A 179 -3.95 5.02 -7.86
CA ILE A 179 -3.17 6.18 -7.39
C ILE A 179 -1.99 5.73 -6.52
N LEU A 180 -2.23 4.81 -5.58
CA LEU A 180 -1.21 4.36 -4.65
C LEU A 180 -0.19 3.41 -5.29
N GLU A 181 -0.63 2.57 -6.24
CA GLU A 181 0.24 1.71 -7.06
C GLU A 181 1.18 2.55 -7.94
N ASP A 182 0.65 3.52 -8.69
CA ASP A 182 1.47 4.41 -9.53
C ASP A 182 2.50 5.19 -8.69
N PHE A 183 2.10 5.64 -7.49
CA PHE A 183 3.00 6.30 -6.57
C PHE A 183 4.06 5.34 -6.00
N PHE A 184 3.67 4.10 -5.67
CA PHE A 184 4.60 3.07 -5.23
C PHE A 184 5.65 2.74 -6.30
N GLU A 185 5.25 2.60 -7.56
CA GLU A 185 6.19 2.33 -8.66
C GLU A 185 7.18 3.51 -8.86
N GLN A 186 6.74 4.76 -8.73
CA GLN A 186 7.65 5.92 -8.72
C GLN A 186 8.64 5.90 -7.55
N LEU A 187 8.21 5.41 -6.37
CA LEU A 187 9.10 5.23 -5.24
C LEU A 187 10.12 4.09 -5.48
N LEU A 188 9.73 3.02 -6.18
CA LEU A 188 10.66 1.98 -6.61
C LEU A 188 11.67 2.51 -7.61
N GLU A 189 11.25 3.26 -8.64
CA GLU A 189 12.15 3.91 -9.59
C GLU A 189 13.18 4.80 -8.89
N LYS A 190 12.77 5.47 -7.81
CA LYS A 190 13.65 6.37 -7.04
C LYS A 190 14.62 5.63 -6.13
N TRP A 191 14.16 4.61 -5.41
CA TRP A 191 14.92 4.05 -4.29
C TRP A 191 15.39 2.61 -4.50
N LEU A 192 14.73 1.86 -5.37
CA LEU A 192 14.85 0.42 -5.60
C LEU A 192 14.73 0.12 -7.11
N THR A 193 15.57 0.77 -7.92
CA THR A 193 15.48 0.79 -9.40
C THR A 193 15.37 -0.58 -10.05
N GLU A 194 15.99 -1.61 -9.45
CA GLU A 194 15.98 -2.98 -9.94
C GLU A 194 14.61 -3.66 -9.84
N TYR A 195 13.67 -3.13 -9.04
CA TYR A 195 12.31 -3.65 -8.89
C TYR A 195 11.25 -2.84 -9.65
N ALA A 196 11.60 -1.67 -10.18
CA ALA A 196 10.66 -0.75 -10.82
C ALA A 196 10.09 -1.22 -12.17
N PHE A 197 10.72 -2.22 -12.80
CA PHE A 197 10.35 -2.69 -14.15
C PHE A 197 9.81 -4.13 -14.19
N ASP A 198 9.61 -4.75 -13.04
CA ASP A 198 9.12 -6.14 -12.93
C ASP A 198 7.64 -6.31 -13.34
N THR A 199 6.96 -5.22 -13.72
CA THR A 199 5.54 -5.20 -14.09
C THR A 199 5.25 -5.29 -15.60
N MET A 200 6.26 -5.45 -16.48
CA MET A 200 6.03 -5.45 -17.94
C MET A 200 6.34 -6.73 -18.74
N GLU A 201 6.80 -7.83 -18.15
CA GLU A 201 6.95 -9.11 -18.89
C GLU A 201 6.34 -10.29 -18.11
N GLY A 202 5.02 -10.46 -18.21
CA GLY A 202 4.34 -11.58 -17.54
C GLY A 202 2.85 -11.77 -17.81
N VAL A 203 2.19 -10.87 -18.53
CA VAL A 203 0.88 -11.18 -19.15
C VAL A 203 1.17 -11.68 -20.56
N ALA A 204 1.58 -12.94 -20.66
CA ALA A 204 1.43 -13.67 -21.91
C ALA A 204 -0.07 -13.66 -22.25
N GLU A 205 -0.36 -13.23 -23.49
CA GLU A 205 -1.69 -13.22 -24.07
C GLU A 205 -2.47 -14.50 -23.71
N GLU A 206 -3.69 -14.34 -23.21
CA GLU A 206 -4.61 -15.48 -23.19
C GLU A 206 -4.75 -15.98 -24.63
N PRO A 207 -4.56 -17.29 -24.90
CA PRO A 207 -4.81 -17.82 -26.22
C PRO A 207 -6.31 -17.65 -26.51
N ASP A 208 -6.60 -16.94 -27.60
CA ASP A 208 -7.92 -16.76 -28.20
C ASP A 208 -8.64 -18.13 -28.24
N THR A 209 -9.54 -18.35 -27.29
CA THR A 209 -10.35 -19.57 -27.27
C THR A 209 -11.40 -19.41 -28.35
N PRO A 210 -11.45 -20.29 -29.38
CA PRO A 210 -12.43 -20.15 -30.43
C PRO A 210 -13.82 -20.29 -29.83
N GLU A 211 -14.68 -19.29 -30.05
CA GLU A 211 -16.09 -19.31 -29.69
C GLU A 211 -16.74 -20.67 -30.05
N PRO A 212 -17.55 -21.27 -29.16
CA PRO A 212 -18.28 -22.48 -29.48
C PRO A 212 -19.25 -22.19 -30.63
N LYS A 213 -18.96 -22.79 -31.80
CA LYS A 213 -19.82 -22.75 -32.99
C LYS A 213 -21.25 -23.12 -32.60
N LYS A 214 -22.16 -22.14 -32.68
CA LYS A 214 -23.60 -22.34 -32.55
C LYS A 214 -24.02 -23.47 -33.50
N LYS A 215 -24.43 -24.61 -32.93
CA LYS A 215 -25.04 -25.71 -33.70
C LYS A 215 -26.27 -25.16 -34.42
N LYS A 216 -26.22 -25.10 -35.75
CA LYS A 216 -27.38 -24.81 -36.59
C LYS A 216 -28.45 -25.87 -36.30
N LYS A 217 -29.63 -25.45 -35.87
CA LYS A 217 -30.82 -26.32 -35.81
C LYS A 217 -31.06 -26.93 -37.20
N PRO A 218 -31.38 -28.23 -37.30
CA PRO A 218 -31.79 -28.84 -38.56
C PRO A 218 -33.04 -28.13 -39.10
N ARG A 219 -33.02 -27.89 -40.41
CA ARG A 219 -34.12 -27.32 -41.20
C ARG A 219 -35.15 -28.44 -41.41
N GLU A 220 -36.32 -28.34 -40.76
CA GLU A 220 -37.46 -29.20 -41.05
C GLU A 220 -37.94 -28.88 -42.48
N THR A 221 -37.94 -29.90 -43.33
CA THR A 221 -38.52 -29.86 -44.67
C THR A 221 -40.01 -30.18 -44.58
N GLU A 222 -40.80 -29.37 -45.28
CA GLU A 222 -42.26 -29.37 -45.35
C GLU A 222 -42.87 -30.74 -45.69
N GLY A 223 -43.97 -31.04 -45.01
CA GLY A 223 -44.86 -32.16 -45.32
C GLY A 223 -46.32 -31.73 -45.15
N ARG A 224 -46.90 -31.22 -46.24
CA ARG A 224 -48.32 -30.93 -46.42
C ARG A 224 -49.13 -32.23 -46.40
N THR A 225 -50.12 -32.34 -45.51
CA THR A 225 -51.33 -33.14 -45.75
C THR A 225 -52.54 -32.52 -45.08
N ASP A 226 -53.61 -32.48 -45.85
CA ASP A 226 -54.94 -31.90 -45.62
C ASP A 226 -55.82 -32.66 -44.61
N LEU A 227 -56.86 -31.95 -44.12
CA LEU A 227 -58.13 -32.40 -43.50
C LEU A 227 -58.03 -33.28 -42.22
N PHE A 228 -58.75 -33.02 -41.13
CA PHE A 228 -60.22 -33.13 -40.99
C PHE A 228 -60.77 -32.33 -39.78
N HIS A 229 -62.03 -31.92 -39.91
CA HIS A 229 -62.95 -31.45 -38.85
C HIS A 229 -63.00 -32.34 -37.59
N PHE A 230 -63.32 -31.79 -36.41
CA PHE A 230 -64.67 -31.80 -35.79
C PHE A 230 -64.66 -31.27 -34.34
N HIS A 231 -65.62 -30.38 -34.07
CA HIS A 231 -66.23 -29.92 -32.80
C HIS A 231 -65.42 -29.04 -31.84
#